data_AF-A0A9P6BTT7-F1
#
_entry.id   AF-A0A9P6BTT7-F1
#
_cell.length_a   1.000
_cell.length_b   1.000
_cell.length_c   1.000
_cell.angle_alpha   90.00
_cell.angle_beta   90.00
_cell.angle_gamma   90.00
#
_symmetry.space_group_name_H-M   'P 1'
#
loop_
_entity.id
_entity.type
_entity.pdbx_description
1 polymer ?
#
loop_
_entity_poly.entity_id
_entity_poly.type
_entity_poly.pdbx_seq_one_letter_code
_entity_poly.pdbx_strand_id
1 'polypeptide(L)'
;MANTYKYADKLLNMIAPLPSGPDGQPNKRTVYAVGDNPYSDIAGANAHGWDSVLVKTGVFRSKGLENHAVHPATAVVENVEDAVRWIIAKEKMKLQG
;
A
#
# COMPACT_ATOMS: atom_id res chain seq x y z
N MET A 1 -6.96 10.36 -10.26
CA MET A 1 -6.45 9.40 -9.27
C MET A 1 -7.26 8.09 -9.24
N ALA A 2 -8.59 8.12 -9.09
CA ALA A 2 -9.40 6.88 -8.93
C ALA A 2 -9.26 5.85 -10.07
N ASN A 3 -9.03 6.28 -11.31
CA ASN A 3 -8.91 5.37 -12.47
C ASN A 3 -7.62 4.53 -12.49
N THR A 4 -6.50 5.06 -11.98
CA THR A 4 -5.20 4.34 -12.03
C THR A 4 -5.21 3.10 -11.14
N TYR A 5 -5.67 3.26 -9.90
CA TYR A 5 -5.74 2.16 -8.94
C TYR A 5 -6.84 1.16 -9.28
N LYS A 6 -7.97 1.62 -9.82
CA LYS A 6 -9.01 0.73 -10.36
C LYS A 6 -8.47 -0.12 -11.52
N TYR A 7 -7.64 0.46 -12.36
CA TYR A 7 -6.99 -0.27 -13.45
C TYR A 7 -5.97 -1.28 -12.90
N ALA A 8 -5.15 -0.88 -11.92
CA ALA A 8 -4.18 -1.76 -11.27
C ALA A 8 -4.88 -2.95 -10.59
N ASP A 9 -5.99 -2.73 -9.89
CA ASP A 9 -6.80 -3.79 -9.28
C ASP A 9 -7.33 -4.79 -10.32
N LYS A 10 -7.87 -4.30 -11.45
CA LYS A 10 -8.28 -5.17 -12.56
C LYS A 10 -7.13 -6.00 -13.11
N LEU A 11 -5.96 -5.39 -13.30
CA LEU A 11 -4.77 -6.08 -13.80
C LEU A 11 -4.29 -7.15 -12.81
N LEU A 12 -4.25 -6.82 -11.52
CA LEU A 12 -3.88 -7.73 -10.44
C LEU A 12 -4.77 -8.98 -10.39
N ASN A 13 -6.08 -8.82 -10.58
CA ASN A 13 -7.04 -9.91 -10.63
C ASN A 13 -6.90 -10.77 -11.91
N MET A 14 -6.40 -10.19 -13.00
CA MET A 14 -6.16 -10.89 -14.27
C MET A 14 -4.88 -11.73 -14.23
N ILE A 15 -3.76 -11.15 -13.75
CA ILE A 15 -2.43 -11.80 -13.82
C ILE A 15 -2.20 -12.78 -12.66
N ALA A 16 -2.92 -12.61 -11.56
CA ALA A 16 -2.82 -13.45 -10.38
C ALA A 16 -4.23 -13.62 -9.79
N PRO A 17 -5.10 -14.43 -10.39
CA PRO A 17 -6.42 -14.66 -9.83
C PRO A 17 -6.30 -15.30 -8.44
N LEU A 18 -7.07 -14.80 -7.48
CA LEU A 18 -7.18 -15.43 -6.17
C LEU A 18 -8.31 -16.47 -6.19
N PRO A 19 -8.16 -17.61 -5.49
CA PRO A 19 -9.26 -18.54 -5.33
C PRO A 19 -10.41 -17.87 -4.57
N SER A 20 -11.63 -18.26 -4.90
CA SER A 20 -12.80 -17.87 -4.12
C SER A 20 -12.75 -18.47 -2.72
N GLY A 21 -13.19 -17.70 -1.74
CA GLY A 21 -13.45 -18.15 -0.39
C GLY A 21 -14.72 -19.02 -0.30
N PRO A 22 -15.06 -19.48 0.91
CA PRO A 22 -16.20 -20.37 1.15
C PRO A 22 -17.56 -19.79 0.76
N ASP A 23 -17.66 -18.47 0.69
CA ASP A 23 -18.85 -17.70 0.28
C ASP A 23 -18.93 -17.46 -1.23
N GLY A 24 -18.00 -18.01 -2.01
CA GLY A 24 -17.90 -17.83 -3.45
C GLY A 24 -17.27 -16.50 -3.88
N GLN A 25 -16.97 -15.59 -2.95
CA GLN A 25 -16.32 -14.31 -3.23
C GLN A 25 -14.81 -14.53 -3.39
N PRO A 26 -14.10 -13.78 -4.26
CA PRO A 26 -12.64 -13.84 -4.33
C PRO A 26 -12.01 -13.52 -2.97
N ASN A 27 -11.00 -14.28 -2.56
CA ASN A 27 -10.22 -13.92 -1.38
C ASN A 27 -9.65 -12.49 -1.52
N LYS A 28 -9.61 -11.75 -0.41
CA LYS A 28 -9.02 -10.40 -0.42
C LYS A 28 -7.50 -10.49 -0.56
N ARG A 29 -6.95 -9.69 -1.48
CA ARG A 29 -5.51 -9.45 -1.58
C ARG A 29 -5.09 -8.37 -0.59
N THR A 30 -4.01 -8.60 0.13
CA THR A 30 -3.27 -7.49 0.77
C THR A 30 -2.41 -6.82 -0.29
N VAL A 31 -2.65 -5.53 -0.56
CA VAL A 31 -1.87 -4.73 -1.50
C VAL A 31 -1.20 -3.59 -0.75
N TYR A 32 0.09 -3.39 -1.01
CA TYR A 32 0.87 -2.28 -0.49
C TYR A 32 1.27 -1.36 -1.65
N ALA A 33 0.80 -0.12 -1.64
CA ALA A 33 1.28 0.92 -2.54
C ALA A 33 2.46 1.65 -1.90
N VAL A 34 3.62 1.63 -2.56
CA VAL A 34 4.83 2.32 -2.09
C VAL A 34 5.09 3.52 -3.00
N GLY A 35 5.21 4.72 -2.43
CA GLY A 35 5.39 5.94 -3.20
C GLY A 35 5.84 7.12 -2.35
N ASP A 36 6.24 8.22 -3.00
CA ASP A 36 6.85 9.38 -2.36
C ASP A 36 5.91 10.60 -2.34
N ASN A 37 4.75 10.53 -2.99
CA ASN A 37 3.83 11.66 -3.07
C ASN A 37 2.52 11.41 -2.29
N PRO A 38 2.27 12.15 -1.19
CA PRO A 38 1.08 11.99 -0.37
C PRO A 38 -0.24 12.22 -1.11
N TYR A 39 -0.26 13.15 -2.06
CA TYR A 39 -1.48 13.53 -2.78
C TYR A 39 -1.82 12.60 -3.96
N SER A 40 -0.88 11.76 -4.40
CA SER A 40 -1.12 10.77 -5.46
C SER A 40 -1.07 9.35 -4.93
N ASP A 41 0.09 8.94 -4.42
CA ASP A 41 0.40 7.55 -4.14
C ASP A 41 -0.33 7.09 -2.88
N ILE A 42 -0.27 7.93 -1.85
CA ILE A 42 -0.89 7.64 -0.56
C ILE A 42 -2.40 7.90 -0.62
N ALA A 43 -2.83 9.06 -1.12
CA ALA A 43 -4.25 9.36 -1.27
C ALA A 43 -4.98 8.34 -2.16
N GLY A 44 -4.36 7.93 -3.28
CA GLY A 44 -4.93 6.95 -4.19
C GLY A 44 -5.04 5.55 -3.59
N ALA A 45 -3.99 5.08 -2.91
CA ALA A 45 -4.00 3.80 -2.22
C ALA A 45 -5.04 3.74 -1.11
N ASN A 46 -5.07 4.78 -0.26
CA ASN A 46 -6.02 4.88 0.85
C ASN A 46 -7.47 4.87 0.33
N ALA A 47 -7.76 5.61 -0.75
CA ALA A 47 -9.09 5.64 -1.34
C ALA A 47 -9.54 4.28 -1.93
N HIS A 48 -8.60 3.41 -2.28
CA HIS A 48 -8.88 2.04 -2.75
C HIS A 48 -8.85 1.00 -1.63
N GLY A 49 -8.60 1.41 -0.39
CA GLY A 49 -8.51 0.50 0.75
C GLY A 49 -7.25 -0.37 0.74
N TRP A 50 -6.21 0.06 0.04
CA TRP A 50 -4.90 -0.58 0.07
C TRP A 50 -4.05 0.00 1.19
N ASP A 51 -3.11 -0.80 1.69
CA ASP A 51 -2.07 -0.29 2.59
C ASP A 51 -1.14 0.63 1.81
N SER A 52 -0.69 1.73 2.42
CA SER A 52 0.18 2.72 1.78
C SER A 52 1.48 2.90 2.58
N VAL A 53 2.61 2.98 1.88
CA VAL A 53 3.93 3.19 2.47
C VAL A 53 4.58 4.39 1.81
N LEU A 54 4.78 5.45 2.59
CA LEU A 54 5.35 6.72 2.15
C LEU A 54 6.86 6.70 2.32
N VAL A 55 7.59 6.81 1.21
CA VAL A 55 9.06 6.90 1.21
C VAL A 55 9.52 8.36 1.13
N LYS A 56 10.72 8.65 1.66
CA LYS A 56 11.25 10.02 1.79
C LYS A 56 12.28 10.39 0.72
N THR A 57 12.45 9.55 -0.31
CA THR A 57 13.46 9.73 -1.36
C THR A 57 13.03 10.68 -2.48
N GLY A 58 11.83 11.27 -2.41
CA GLY A 58 11.24 12.03 -3.52
C GLY A 58 10.53 13.32 -3.12
N VAL A 59 9.25 13.48 -3.50
CA VAL A 59 8.39 14.65 -3.27
C VAL A 59 8.21 14.91 -1.78
N PHE A 60 7.92 13.87 -1.00
CA PHE A 60 7.84 13.97 0.45
C PHE A 60 9.23 13.95 1.06
N ARG A 61 9.58 15.03 1.78
CA ARG A 61 10.86 15.18 2.49
C ARG A 61 10.62 15.73 3.90
N SER A 62 10.25 14.86 4.83
CA SER A 62 10.15 15.21 6.25
C SER A 62 11.49 15.00 6.97
N LYS A 63 11.76 15.77 8.03
CA LYS A 63 12.98 15.62 8.84
C LYS A 63 12.94 14.41 9.79
N GLY A 64 11.81 13.72 9.92
CA GLY A 64 11.60 12.56 10.79
C GLY A 64 10.71 11.49 10.15
N LEU A 65 10.12 10.61 10.95
CA LEU A 65 9.10 9.63 10.50
C LEU A 65 7.67 10.17 10.63
N GLU A 66 7.53 11.48 10.63
CA GLU A 66 6.23 12.14 10.68
C GLU A 66 5.42 11.81 9.43
N ASN A 67 4.15 11.51 9.65
CA ASN A 67 3.22 11.22 8.58
C ASN A 67 2.65 12.50 7.96
N HIS A 68 2.19 12.40 6.72
CA HIS A 68 1.58 13.55 6.06
C HIS A 68 0.23 13.88 6.70
N ALA A 69 0.06 15.15 7.12
CA ALA A 69 -1.08 15.57 7.93
C ALA A 69 -2.44 15.36 7.24
N VAL A 70 -2.51 15.54 5.91
CA VAL A 70 -3.76 15.45 5.13
C VAL A 70 -4.01 14.04 4.60
N HIS A 71 -2.94 13.30 4.30
CA HIS A 71 -3.00 11.98 3.67
C HIS A 71 -2.04 11.04 4.41
N PRO A 72 -2.42 10.58 5.61
CA PRO A 72 -1.55 9.72 6.40
C PRO A 72 -1.40 8.36 5.71
N ALA A 73 -0.17 7.89 5.56
CA ALA A 73 0.15 6.56 5.08
C ALA A 73 0.02 5.51 6.19
N THR A 74 -0.10 4.23 5.84
CA THR A 74 0.02 3.14 6.83
C THR A 74 1.40 3.15 7.51
N ALA A 75 2.45 3.46 6.76
CA ALA A 75 3.81 3.63 7.28
C ALA A 75 4.57 4.73 6.55
N VAL A 76 5.52 5.35 7.24
CA VAL A 76 6.52 6.26 6.67
C VAL A 76 7.88 5.65 6.90
N VAL A 77 8.70 5.58 5.86
CA VAL A 77 10.02 4.95 5.89
C VAL A 77 11.02 5.78 5.07
N GLU A 78 12.31 5.55 5.25
CA GLU A 78 13.33 6.37 4.58
C GLU A 78 13.37 6.11 3.08
N ASN A 79 13.28 4.85 2.64
CA ASN A 79 13.41 4.47 1.23
C ASN A 79 12.62 3.19 0.90
N VAL A 80 12.68 2.75 -0.36
CA VAL A 80 11.96 1.55 -0.84
C VAL A 80 12.47 0.25 -0.22
N GLU A 81 13.75 0.13 0.11
CA GLU A 81 14.28 -1.07 0.79
C GLU A 81 13.64 -1.21 2.17
N ASP A 82 13.56 -0.12 2.92
CA ASP A 82 12.91 -0.08 4.22
C ASP A 82 11.41 -0.37 4.13
N ALA A 83 10.75 0.07 3.05
CA ALA A 83 9.34 -0.26 2.79
C ALA A 83 9.15 -1.77 2.65
N VAL A 84 9.98 -2.45 1.85
CA VAL A 84 9.91 -3.90 1.66
C VAL A 84 10.19 -4.64 2.98
N ARG A 85 11.22 -4.22 3.72
CA ARG A 85 11.55 -4.80 5.04
C ARG A 85 10.40 -4.67 6.03
N TRP A 86 9.78 -3.49 6.09
CA TRP A 86 8.62 -3.24 6.95
C TRP A 86 7.41 -4.09 6.55
N ILE A 87 7.10 -4.20 5.25
CA ILE A 87 5.99 -5.03 4.75
C ILE A 87 6.18 -6.49 5.14
N ILE A 88 7.37 -7.05 4.92
CA ILE A 88 7.67 -8.45 5.29
C ILE A 88 7.51 -8.65 6.80
N ALA A 89 8.02 -7.72 7.62
CA ALA A 89 7.87 -7.80 9.07
C ALA A 89 6.40 -7.77 9.51
N LYS A 90 5.59 -6.86 8.94
CA LYS A 90 4.15 -6.75 9.21
C LYS A 90 3.40 -8.03 8.85
N GLU A 91 3.64 -8.60 7.67
CA GLU A 91 2.95 -9.83 7.25
C GLU A 91 3.40 -11.04 8.06
N LYS A 92 4.68 -11.13 8.45
CA LYS A 92 5.14 -12.17 9.39
C LYS A 92 4.45 -12.11 10.74
N MET A 93 4.17 -10.91 11.24
CA MET A 93 3.44 -10.71 12.50
C MET A 93 1.97 -11.11 12.38
N LYS A 94 1.31 -10.80 11.26
CA LYS A 94 -0.09 -11.22 11.02
C LYS A 94 -0.28 -12.74 10.99
N LEU A 95 0.71 -13.49 10.53
CA LEU A 95 0.63 -14.96 10.45
C LEU A 95 0.85 -15.65 11.81
N GLN A 96 1.27 -14.92 12.84
CA GLN A 96 1.58 -15.46 14.17
C GLN A 96 0.50 -15.16 15.22
N GLY A 97 -0.49 -14.33 14.89
CA GLY A 97 -1.64 -14.01 15.75
C GLY A 97 -2.90 -14.65 15.20
#